data_AF-A0A510Y9R2-F1
#
_entry.id   AF-A0A510Y9R2-F1
#
_cell.length_a   1.000
_cell.length_b   1.000
_cell.length_c   1.000
_cell.angle_alpha   90.00
_cell.angle_beta   90.00
_cell.angle_gamma   90.00
#
_symmetry.space_group_name_H-M   'P 1'
#
loop_
_entity.id
_entity.type
_entity.pdbx_description
1 polymer ?
#
loop_
_entity_poly.entity_id
_entity_poly.type
_entity_poly.pdbx_seq_one_letter_code
_entity_poly.pdbx_strand_id
1 'polypeptide(L)'
;MKTNNTIAAFHIIRREEKGSLVLNTNQLYTWNIPKRLREDPIQQGDIVLVNTNYGRRTVLVMNVFREEFEETGKMYKKVVSVVERAPASPTQEA
;
A
#
# COMPACT_ATOMS: atom_id res chain seq x y z
N MET A 1 -18.31 -0.55 11.39
CA MET A 1 -17.78 -0.01 10.12
C MET A 1 -16.93 -1.09 9.44
N LYS A 2 -17.10 -1.28 8.13
CA LYS A 2 -16.33 -2.28 7.37
C LYS A 2 -14.90 -1.76 7.13
N THR A 3 -13.89 -2.40 7.71
CA THR A 3 -12.47 -1.99 7.52
C THR A 3 -11.97 -2.34 6.13
N ASN A 4 -11.16 -1.46 5.54
CA ASN A 4 -10.46 -1.73 4.28
C ASN A 4 -9.50 -2.92 4.44
N ASN A 5 -9.40 -3.72 3.39
CA ASN A 5 -8.67 -4.99 3.41
C ASN A 5 -7.78 -5.18 2.19
N THR A 6 -7.74 -4.21 1.26
CA THR A 6 -6.96 -4.28 0.02
C THR A 6 -6.29 -2.94 -0.24
N ILE A 7 -5.08 -2.98 -0.79
CA ILE A 7 -4.39 -1.82 -1.35
C ILE A 7 -4.17 -2.00 -2.86
N ALA A 8 -4.12 -0.89 -3.58
CA ALA A 8 -3.50 -0.80 -4.90
C ALA A 8 -2.28 0.11 -4.82
N ALA A 9 -1.15 -0.34 -5.37
CA ALA A 9 0.14 0.32 -5.17
C ALA A 9 1.10 0.15 -6.36
N PHE A 10 2.06 1.06 -6.46
CA PHE A 10 3.15 0.99 -7.44
C PHE A 10 4.44 0.45 -6.81
N HIS A 11 5.18 -0.37 -7.55
CA HIS A 11 6.52 -0.79 -7.15
C HIS A 11 7.51 0.38 -7.17
N ILE A 12 8.24 0.58 -6.08
CA ILE A 12 9.34 1.52 -6.00
C ILE A 12 10.61 0.79 -6.46
N ILE A 13 11.30 1.30 -7.47
CA ILE A 13 12.61 0.79 -7.91
C ILE A 13 13.69 1.32 -6.97
N ARG A 14 13.71 2.64 -6.79
CA ARG A 14 14.73 3.35 -6.03
C ARG A 14 14.19 4.70 -5.54
N ARG A 15 14.86 5.22 -4.52
CA ARG A 15 14.69 6.59 -4.04
C ARG A 15 15.90 7.40 -4.53
N GLU A 16 15.64 8.52 -5.19
CA GLU A 16 16.67 9.46 -5.63
C GLU A 16 17.15 10.30 -4.43
N GLU A 17 18.37 10.85 -4.52
CA GLU A 17 18.99 11.62 -3.43
C GLU A 17 18.16 12.85 -3.01
N LYS A 18 17.35 13.40 -3.92
CA LYS A 18 16.45 14.55 -3.66
C LYS A 18 15.11 14.15 -3.02
N GLY A 19 14.93 12.89 -2.64
CA GLY A 19 13.72 12.37 -2.01
C GLY A 19 12.63 11.87 -2.98
N SER A 20 12.80 12.10 -4.28
CA SER A 20 11.87 11.60 -5.31
C SER A 20 11.89 10.07 -5.40
N LEU A 21 10.72 9.47 -5.62
CA LEU A 21 10.59 8.02 -5.84
C LEU A 21 10.56 7.71 -7.33
N VAL A 22 11.38 6.75 -7.77
CA VAL A 22 11.30 6.18 -9.12
C VAL A 22 10.46 4.92 -9.06
N LEU A 23 9.34 4.95 -9.77
CA LEU A 23 8.39 3.85 -9.83
C LEU A 23 8.70 2.96 -11.05
N ASN A 24 8.52 1.64 -10.88
CA ASN A 24 8.89 0.64 -11.90
C ASN A 24 7.93 0.59 -13.09
N THR A 25 6.73 1.14 -12.97
CA THR A 25 5.67 0.90 -13.94
C THR A 25 4.51 1.87 -13.77
N ASN A 26 3.71 2.01 -14.83
CA ASN A 26 2.38 2.63 -14.79
C ASN A 26 1.29 1.64 -14.35
N GLN A 27 1.63 0.38 -14.04
CA GLN A 27 0.70 -0.65 -13.60
C GLN A 27 0.53 -0.65 -12.08
N LEU A 28 -0.72 -0.52 -11.63
CA LEU A 28 -1.11 -0.77 -10.24
C LEU A 28 -1.24 -2.26 -9.99
N TYR A 29 -0.70 -2.71 -8.86
CA TYR A 29 -0.86 -4.06 -8.37
C TYR A 29 -1.58 -4.06 -7.03
N THR A 30 -2.24 -5.17 -6.72
CA THR A 30 -3.11 -5.31 -5.55
C THR A 30 -2.53 -6.26 -4.50
N TRP A 31 -2.70 -5.88 -3.24
CA TRP A 31 -2.31 -6.70 -2.08
C TRP A 31 -3.37 -6.68 -0.99
N ASN A 32 -3.45 -7.77 -0.24
CA ASN A 32 -4.33 -7.88 0.92
C ASN A 32 -3.68 -7.29 2.18
N ILE A 33 -4.48 -6.53 2.95
CA ILE A 33 -4.11 -6.03 4.27
C ILE A 33 -4.48 -7.10 5.33
N PRO A 34 -3.49 -7.71 5.99
CA PRO A 34 -3.76 -8.69 7.05
C PRO A 34 -4.42 -8.01 8.25
N LYS A 35 -5.22 -8.76 9.03
CA LYS A 35 -5.98 -8.24 10.18
C LYS A 35 -5.12 -7.41 11.15
N ARG A 36 -3.89 -7.85 11.43
CA ARG A 36 -2.94 -7.15 12.32
C ARG A 36 -2.54 -5.73 11.87
N LEU A 37 -2.63 -5.42 10.57
CA LEU A 37 -2.33 -4.10 10.02
C LEU A 37 -3.58 -3.24 9.83
N ARG A 38 -4.73 -3.69 10.36
CA ARG A 38 -5.99 -2.95 10.31
C ARG A 38 -6.26 -2.13 11.57
N GLU A 39 -5.52 -2.40 12.65
CA GLU A 39 -5.57 -1.62 13.89
C GLU A 39 -4.98 -0.22 13.69
N ASP A 40 -3.92 -0.11 12.88
CA ASP A 40 -3.32 1.13 12.42
C ASP A 40 -3.45 1.22 10.88
N PRO A 41 -4.57 1.77 10.37
CA PRO A 41 -4.93 1.68 8.96
C PRO A 41 -3.85 2.24 8.03
N ILE A 42 -3.55 1.47 6.98
CA ILE A 42 -2.72 1.95 5.86
C ILE A 42 -3.52 3.00 5.10
N GLN A 43 -2.86 4.09 4.71
CA GLN A 43 -3.45 5.21 3.99
C GLN A 43 -2.78 5.39 2.62
N GLN A 44 -3.44 6.14 1.74
CA GLN A 44 -2.85 6.57 0.49
C GLN A 44 -1.61 7.44 0.76
N GLY A 45 -0.54 7.21 0.02
CA GLY A 45 0.75 7.87 0.20
C GLY A 45 1.72 7.11 1.10
N ASP A 46 1.25 6.12 1.89
CA ASP A 46 2.14 5.28 2.68
C ASP A 46 3.07 4.46 1.78
N ILE A 47 4.30 4.23 2.27
CA ILE A 47 5.21 3.25 1.68
C ILE A 47 5.14 1.99 2.53
N VAL A 48 4.81 0.86 1.91
CA VAL A 48 4.65 -0.42 2.59
C VAL A 48 5.52 -1.50 1.99
N LEU A 49 5.91 -2.47 2.80
CA LEU A 49 6.63 -3.66 2.39
C LEU A 49 5.62 -4.76 2.03
N VAL A 50 5.75 -5.34 0.85
CA VAL A 50 4.84 -6.40 0.36
C VAL A 50 5.59 -7.65 -0.04
N ASN A 51 4.87 -8.78 -0.02
CA ASN A 51 5.35 -10.01 -0.64
C ASN A 51 5.05 -10.01 -2.14
N THR A 52 6.03 -10.36 -2.96
CA THR A 52 5.89 -10.57 -4.42
C THR A 52 6.25 -12.01 -4.78
N ASN A 53 6.28 -12.36 -6.06
CA ASN A 53 6.85 -13.64 -6.52
C ASN A 53 8.38 -13.66 -6.43
N TYR A 54 9.03 -12.50 -6.41
CA TYR A 54 10.49 -12.34 -6.43
C TYR A 54 11.04 -11.86 -5.08
N GLY A 55 10.34 -12.18 -3.99
CA GLY A 55 10.69 -11.76 -2.64
C GLY A 55 9.97 -10.49 -2.17
N ARG A 56 10.55 -9.78 -1.20
CA ARG A 56 9.96 -8.58 -0.61
C ARG A 56 10.34 -7.33 -1.39
N ARG A 57 9.35 -6.45 -1.58
CA ARG A 57 9.52 -5.17 -2.30
C ARG A 57 8.75 -4.07 -1.58
N THR A 58 9.25 -2.84 -1.69
CA THR A 58 8.54 -1.64 -1.23
C THR A 58 7.61 -1.12 -2.32
N VAL A 59 6.42 -0.69 -1.91
CA VAL A 59 5.41 -0.14 -2.82
C VAL A 59 4.84 1.15 -2.24
N LEU A 60 4.49 2.08 -3.13
CA LEU A 60 3.78 3.31 -2.81
C LEU A 60 2.27 3.06 -2.90
N VAL A 61 1.56 3.22 -1.80
CA VAL A 61 0.11 3.00 -1.73
C VAL A 61 -0.61 4.13 -2.45
N MET A 62 -1.36 3.77 -3.49
CA MET A 62 -2.13 4.73 -4.29
C MET A 62 -3.61 4.73 -3.96
N ASN A 63 -4.14 3.59 -3.50
CA ASN A 63 -5.52 3.49 -3.07
C ASN A 63 -5.67 2.40 -2.00
N VAL A 64 -6.63 2.59 -1.09
CA VAL A 64 -6.96 1.67 -0.01
C VAL A 64 -8.48 1.46 -0.01
N PHE A 65 -8.92 0.22 -0.21
CA PHE A 65 -10.33 -0.09 -0.39
C PHE A 65 -10.69 -1.43 0.23
N ARG A 66 -11.99 -1.73 0.22
CA ARG A 66 -12.52 -3.01 0.64
C ARG A 66 -12.93 -3.83 -0.58
N GLU A 67 -12.43 -5.05 -0.65
CA GLU A 67 -12.86 -6.06 -1.63
C GLU A 67 -13.47 -7.26 -0.90
N GLU A 68 -14.60 -7.76 -1.39
CA GLU A 68 -15.25 -8.95 -0.85
C GLU A 68 -14.68 -10.18 -1.56
N PHE A 69 -13.67 -10.80 -0.94
CA PHE A 69 -12.95 -11.94 -1.52
C PHE A 69 -13.82 -13.16 -1.77
N GLU A 70 -14.89 -13.32 -0.98
CA GLU A 70 -15.87 -14.41 -1.14
C GLU A 70 -16.66 -14.27 -2.45
N GLU A 71 -16.91 -13.04 -2.90
CA GLU A 71 -17.60 -12.76 -4.17
C GLU A 71 -16.66 -12.81 -5.38
N THR A 72 -15.41 -12.37 -5.19
CA THR A 72 -14.45 -12.23 -6.30
C THR A 72 -13.56 -13.45 -6.51
N GLY A 73 -13.43 -14.34 -5.51
CA GLY A 73 -12.54 -15.51 -5.54
C GLY A 73 -11.04 -15.17 -5.61
N LYS A 74 -10.66 -13.90 -5.50
CA LYS A 74 -9.28 -13.46 -5.72
C LYS A 74 -8.41 -13.68 -4.49
N MET A 75 -7.23 -14.24 -4.70
CA MET A 75 -6.20 -14.38 -3.68
C MET A 75 -5.03 -13.45 -3.99
N TYR A 76 -4.87 -12.39 -3.19
CA TYR A 76 -3.70 -11.52 -3.29
C TYR A 76 -2.64 -11.88 -2.24
N LYS A 77 -1.39 -11.59 -2.58
CA LYS A 77 -0.31 -11.60 -1.59
C LYS A 77 -0.56 -10.52 -0.53
N LYS A 78 0.08 -10.68 0.62
CA LYS A 78 -0.16 -9.82 1.79
C LYS A 78 0.85 -8.69 1.90
N VAL A 79 0.39 -7.58 2.49
CA VAL A 79 1.25 -6.55 3.06
C VAL A 79 1.98 -7.13 4.28
N VAL A 80 3.27 -6.84 4.41
CA VAL A 80 4.15 -7.29 5.49
C VAL A 80 4.23 -6.25 6.59
N SER A 81 4.48 -4.99 6.26
CA SER A 81 4.59 -3.92 7.24
C SER A 81 4.49 -2.57 6.56
N VAL A 82 4.19 -1.53 7.34
CA VAL A 82 4.37 -0.15 6.89
C VAL A 82 5.84 0.24 7.09
N VAL A 83 6.43 0.89 6.10
CA VAL A 83 7.84 1.33 6.11
C VAL A 83 7.91 2.83 6.37
N GLU A 84 7.08 3.61 5.68
CA GLU A 84 6.99 5.05 5.83
C GLU A 84 5.51 5.45 5.80
N ARG A 85 5.11 6.34 6.70
CA ARG A 85 3.77 6.92 6.71
C ARG A 85 3.77 8.17 5.84
N ALA A 86 2.70 8.38 5.10
CA ALA A 86 2.46 9.67 4.46
C ALA A 86 2.52 10.78 5.51
N PRO A 87 3.07 11.96 5.19
CA PRO A 87 2.97 13.09 6.08
C PRO A 87 1.49 13.34 6.35
N ALA A 88 1.13 13.53 7.62
CA ALA A 88 -0.19 14.02 7.96
C ALA A 88 -0.43 15.29 7.15
N SER A 89 -1.55 15.38 6.44
CA SER A 89 -1.94 16.58 5.71
C SER A 89 -1.68 17.78 6.62
N PRO A 90 -0.97 18.83 6.19
CA PRO A 90 -0.96 20.05 6.97
C PRO A 90 -2.43 20.44 7.10
N THR A 91 -2.96 20.44 8.33
CA THR A 91 -4.22 21.07 8.63
C THR A 91 -4.10 22.47 8.05
N GLN A 92 -4.79 22.72 6.94
CA GLN A 92 -4.99 24.08 6.48
C GLN A 92 -5.89 24.69 7.55
N GLU A 93 -5.28 25.35 8.55
CA GLU A 93 -6.00 26.25 9.44
C GLU A 93 -6.66 27.29 8.53
N ALA A 94 -7.99 27.27 8.54
CA ALA A 94 -8.85 28.20 7.82
C ALA A 94 -9.05 29.48 8.64
#